data_AF-A0A8J6K4X6-F1
#
_entry.id   AF-A0A8J6K4X6-F1
#
_cell.length_a   1.000
_cell.length_b   1.000
_cell.length_c   1.000
_cell.angle_alpha   90.00
_cell.angle_beta   90.00
_cell.angle_gamma   90.00
#
_symmetry.space_group_name_H-M   'P 1'
#
loop_
_entity.id
_entity.type
_entity.pdbx_description
1 polymer ?
#
loop_
_entity_poly.entity_id
_entity_poly.type
_entity_poly.pdbx_seq_one_letter_code
_entity_poly.pdbx_strand_id
1 'polypeptide(L)'
;MAASSSSSGGGKKAGDLLKAFPRVSLANLRPNPGATQRDRERGRGKHGGNRSGRGHKGERQRGNRPRLGFEGGQTPFYLVIPKYGFNEGHRSGANLFCAKVNIEVQWASELAIAAVEKNGGVVTTGFYDPRSL
;
A
#
# COMPACT_ATOMS: atom_id res chain seq x y z
N MET A 1 30.41 -17.24 28.46
CA MET A 1 31.01 -17.80 27.23
C MET A 1 29.89 -18.44 26.42
N ALA A 2 29.76 -18.06 25.14
CA ALA A 2 28.55 -18.19 24.33
C ALA A 2 28.33 -19.60 23.76
N ALA A 3 27.07 -20.02 23.66
CA ALA A 3 26.62 -21.21 22.95
C ALA A 3 26.39 -20.89 21.46
N SER A 4 27.03 -21.64 20.55
CA SER A 4 26.85 -21.50 19.10
C SER A 4 26.05 -22.69 18.53
N SER A 5 24.81 -22.44 18.14
CA SER A 5 23.93 -23.40 17.46
C SER A 5 24.21 -23.44 15.96
N SER A 6 24.76 -24.54 15.43
CA SER A 6 25.00 -24.73 14.00
C SER A 6 23.83 -25.49 13.34
N SER A 7 22.98 -24.76 12.64
CA SER A 7 21.97 -25.28 11.71
C SER A 7 22.61 -25.63 10.35
N SER A 8 22.20 -26.75 9.70
CA SER A 8 22.13 -26.92 8.22
C SER A 8 22.20 -28.38 7.71
N GLY A 9 21.24 -29.24 8.10
CA GLY A 9 21.11 -30.62 7.57
C GLY A 9 20.17 -30.79 6.35
N GLY A 10 19.58 -29.71 5.83
CA GLY A 10 18.47 -29.77 4.85
C GLY A 10 18.89 -29.86 3.37
N GLY A 11 20.01 -29.23 2.99
CA GLY A 11 20.36 -29.06 1.56
C GLY A 11 20.79 -30.35 0.84
N LYS A 12 21.51 -31.24 1.52
CA LYS A 12 22.00 -32.51 0.92
C LYS A 12 20.84 -33.46 0.60
N LYS A 13 19.82 -33.53 1.47
CA LYS A 13 18.64 -34.38 1.29
C LYS A 13 17.81 -33.98 0.07
N ALA A 14 17.61 -32.68 -0.16
CA ALA A 14 16.89 -32.20 -1.33
C ALA A 14 17.63 -32.51 -2.64
N GLY A 15 18.96 -32.33 -2.66
CA GLY A 15 19.80 -32.62 -3.82
C GLY A 15 19.80 -34.10 -4.23
N ASP A 16 19.81 -35.02 -3.26
CA ASP A 16 19.77 -36.45 -3.55
C ASP A 16 18.39 -36.91 -4.04
N LEU A 17 17.31 -36.31 -3.53
CA LEU A 17 15.95 -36.57 -4.02
C LEU A 17 15.75 -36.07 -5.46
N LEU A 18 16.30 -34.91 -5.82
CA LEU A 18 16.16 -34.34 -7.17
C LEU A 18 16.82 -35.20 -8.26
N LYS A 19 17.81 -36.03 -7.92
CA LYS A 19 18.46 -36.96 -8.86
C LYS A 19 17.56 -38.15 -9.24
N ALA A 20 16.59 -38.50 -8.39
CA ALA A 20 15.69 -39.63 -8.61
C ALA A 20 14.45 -39.25 -9.44
N PHE A 21 14.12 -37.97 -9.54
CA PHE A 21 12.97 -37.47 -10.28
C PHE A 21 13.27 -37.19 -11.76
N PRO A 22 12.25 -37.18 -12.64
CA PRO A 22 12.43 -36.79 -14.03
C PRO A 22 12.99 -35.36 -14.15
N ARG A 23 13.66 -35.07 -15.28
CA ARG A 23 14.23 -33.75 -15.55
C ARG A 23 13.16 -32.65 -15.45
N VAL A 24 13.53 -31.54 -14.82
CA VAL A 24 12.69 -30.34 -14.77
C VAL A 24 12.53 -29.80 -16.21
N SER A 25 11.28 -29.61 -16.62
CA SER A 25 10.90 -29.09 -17.93
C SER A 25 9.74 -28.10 -17.75
N LEU A 26 9.45 -27.32 -18.78
CA LEU A 26 8.35 -26.34 -18.75
C LEU A 26 7.00 -26.98 -18.42
N ALA A 27 6.80 -28.27 -18.72
CA ALA A 27 5.58 -29.00 -18.42
C ALA A 27 5.37 -29.26 -16.91
N ASN A 28 6.44 -29.28 -16.12
CA ASN A 28 6.41 -29.66 -14.71
C ASN A 28 6.44 -28.46 -13.74
N LEU A 29 6.51 -27.23 -14.27
CA LEU A 29 6.50 -26.01 -13.45
C LEU A 29 5.09 -25.73 -12.94
N ARG A 30 4.99 -25.42 -11.64
CA ARG A 30 3.73 -25.06 -10.98
C ARG A 30 3.99 -23.92 -10.01
N PRO A 31 3.06 -22.97 -9.85
CA PRO A 31 3.19 -21.92 -8.84
C PRO A 31 3.17 -22.53 -7.44
N ASN A 32 3.73 -21.83 -6.47
CA ASN A 32 3.62 -22.21 -5.06
C ASN A 32 2.13 -22.27 -4.67
N PRO A 33 1.65 -23.34 -4.00
CA PRO A 33 0.27 -23.42 -3.53
C PRO A 33 -0.15 -22.14 -2.80
N GLY A 34 -1.26 -21.55 -3.23
CA GLY A 34 -1.81 -20.32 -2.65
C GLY A 34 -1.31 -19.01 -3.26
N ALA A 35 -0.26 -19.02 -4.09
CA ALA A 35 0.21 -17.82 -4.78
C ALA A 35 -0.81 -17.30 -5.80
N THR A 36 -1.52 -18.20 -6.47
CA THR A 36 -2.60 -17.87 -7.42
C THR A 36 -3.94 -18.33 -6.86
N GLN A 37 -4.82 -17.39 -6.55
CA GLN A 37 -6.21 -17.70 -6.23
C GLN A 37 -6.97 -18.00 -7.53
N ARG A 38 -7.82 -19.03 -7.53
CA ARG A 38 -8.72 -19.26 -8.67
C ARG A 38 -9.69 -18.09 -8.77
N ASP A 39 -9.79 -17.51 -9.94
CA ASP A 39 -10.84 -16.55 -10.23
C ASP A 39 -12.19 -17.19 -9.93
N ARG A 40 -13.04 -16.47 -9.20
CA ARG A 40 -14.44 -16.86 -9.07
C ARG A 40 -15.06 -16.71 -10.45
N GLU A 41 -15.16 -17.82 -11.18
CA GLU A 41 -15.80 -17.85 -12.49
C GLU A 41 -17.17 -17.18 -12.40
N ARG A 42 -17.49 -16.35 -13.40
CA ARG A 42 -18.78 -15.67 -13.51
C ARG A 42 -19.89 -16.69 -13.30
N GLY A 43 -20.92 -16.29 -12.55
CA GLY A 43 -22.02 -17.15 -12.12
C GLY A 43 -22.45 -18.17 -13.18
N ARG A 44 -22.01 -19.42 -13.02
CA ARG A 44 -22.41 -20.58 -13.83
C ARG A 44 -22.90 -21.68 -12.89
N GLY A 45 -23.84 -22.49 -13.36
CA GLY A 45 -24.40 -23.59 -12.57
C GLY A 45 -25.21 -23.17 -11.35
N LYS A 46 -25.53 -24.15 -10.49
CA LYS A 46 -26.41 -23.97 -9.32
C LYS A 46 -25.87 -22.97 -8.31
N HIS A 47 -24.55 -22.90 -8.15
CA HIS A 47 -23.87 -22.03 -7.19
C HIS A 47 -23.31 -20.79 -7.88
N GLY A 48 -24.18 -19.80 -8.08
CA GLY A 48 -23.81 -18.50 -8.63
C GLY A 48 -24.46 -18.16 -9.96
N GLY A 49 -25.02 -19.12 -10.72
CA GLY A 49 -25.62 -18.88 -12.02
C GLY A 49 -26.83 -17.95 -12.01
N ASN A 50 -27.90 -18.37 -11.35
CA ASN A 50 -29.23 -17.77 -11.45
C ASN A 50 -29.24 -16.23 -11.36
N ARG A 51 -28.97 -15.68 -10.17
CA ARG A 51 -28.97 -14.22 -9.95
C ARG A 51 -27.58 -13.62 -10.02
N SER A 52 -26.52 -14.42 -10.22
CA SER A 52 -25.13 -13.94 -10.25
C SER A 52 -24.76 -13.02 -9.08
N GLY A 53 -25.35 -13.27 -7.89
CA GLY A 53 -25.15 -12.43 -6.70
C GLY A 53 -25.83 -11.04 -6.73
N ARG A 54 -26.60 -10.71 -7.78
CA ARG A 54 -27.20 -9.38 -7.98
C ARG A 54 -28.54 -9.16 -7.27
N GLY A 55 -29.20 -10.22 -6.81
CA GLY A 55 -30.52 -10.14 -6.15
C GLY A 55 -31.72 -10.22 -7.10
N HIS A 56 -32.91 -9.82 -6.63
CA HIS A 56 -34.16 -9.83 -7.41
C HIS A 56 -34.61 -8.40 -7.76
N LYS A 57 -34.97 -8.18 -9.03
CA LYS A 57 -35.58 -6.95 -9.58
C LYS A 57 -34.87 -5.67 -9.10
N GLY A 58 -35.49 -4.52 -9.38
CA GLY A 58 -34.98 -3.21 -8.97
C GLY A 58 -33.64 -2.81 -9.60
N GLU A 59 -33.13 -1.67 -9.15
CA GLU A 59 -31.92 -1.05 -9.68
C GLU A 59 -30.66 -1.87 -9.43
N ARG A 60 -30.59 -2.61 -8.31
CA ARG A 60 -29.45 -3.49 -7.98
C ARG A 60 -29.26 -4.60 -9.00
N GLN A 61 -30.35 -5.22 -9.49
CA GLN A 61 -30.26 -6.25 -10.53
C GLN A 61 -29.92 -5.63 -11.90
N ARG A 62 -30.48 -4.46 -12.20
CA ARG A 62 -30.36 -3.78 -13.49
C ARG A 62 -29.04 -3.02 -13.67
N GLY A 63 -28.31 -2.77 -12.59
CA GLY A 63 -27.04 -2.03 -12.61
C GLY A 63 -27.21 -0.50 -12.61
N ASN A 64 -28.43 -0.01 -12.40
CA ASN A 64 -28.77 1.41 -12.50
C ASN A 64 -28.86 2.06 -11.12
N ARG A 65 -27.91 1.76 -10.24
CA ARG A 65 -27.89 2.37 -8.90
C ARG A 65 -27.54 3.86 -9.00
N PRO A 66 -28.15 4.72 -8.16
CA PRO A 66 -27.73 6.10 -8.02
C PRO A 66 -26.24 6.22 -7.64
N ARG A 67 -25.67 7.41 -7.90
CA ARG A 67 -24.28 7.72 -7.57
C ARG A 67 -23.96 7.48 -6.09
N LEU A 68 -22.70 7.18 -5.79
CA LEU A 68 -22.22 7.07 -4.41
C LEU A 68 -22.53 8.37 -3.64
N GLY A 69 -23.07 8.23 -2.43
CA GLY A 69 -23.51 9.36 -1.60
C GLY A 69 -24.93 9.85 -1.91
N PHE A 70 -25.71 9.18 -2.77
CA PHE A 70 -27.14 9.47 -2.90
C PHE A 70 -27.96 8.75 -1.81
N GLU A 71 -28.78 9.50 -1.08
CA GLU A 71 -29.52 9.03 0.09
C GLU A 71 -31.04 8.92 -0.17
N GLY A 72 -31.46 8.74 -1.42
CA GLY A 72 -32.87 8.48 -1.75
C GLY A 72 -33.74 9.73 -1.95
N GLY A 73 -33.13 10.91 -2.07
CA GLY A 73 -33.82 12.18 -2.37
C GLY A 73 -33.63 13.26 -1.30
N GLN A 74 -33.21 12.90 -0.09
CA GLN A 74 -32.80 13.87 0.93
C GLN A 74 -31.45 14.53 0.58
N THR A 75 -31.13 15.65 1.24
CA THR A 75 -29.82 16.29 1.14
C THR A 75 -28.74 15.33 1.64
N PRO A 76 -27.79 14.92 0.79
CA PRO A 76 -26.72 14.01 1.18
C PRO A 76 -25.90 14.50 2.37
N PHE A 77 -25.45 13.58 3.22
CA PHE A 77 -24.64 13.86 4.41
C PHE A 77 -23.41 14.74 4.12
N TYR A 78 -22.70 14.49 3.02
CA TYR A 78 -21.51 15.27 2.64
C TYR A 78 -21.81 16.73 2.23
N LEU A 79 -23.09 17.08 2.03
CA LEU A 79 -23.53 18.46 1.81
C LEU A 79 -24.15 19.08 3.06
N VAL A 80 -24.69 18.25 3.97
CA VAL A 80 -25.23 18.70 5.25
C VAL A 80 -24.11 19.24 6.15
N ILE A 81 -22.93 18.62 6.10
CA ILE A 81 -21.77 19.09 6.86
C ILE A 81 -21.26 20.42 6.26
N PRO A 82 -21.12 21.48 7.07
CA PRO A 82 -20.56 22.74 6.60
C PRO A 82 -19.11 22.54 6.15
N LYS A 83 -18.71 23.26 5.10
CA LYS A 83 -17.31 23.29 4.67
C LYS A 83 -16.48 23.99 5.73
N TYR A 84 -15.36 23.38 6.08
CA TYR A 84 -14.35 23.96 6.96
C TYR A 84 -12.97 23.76 6.32
N GLY A 85 -12.05 24.69 6.59
CA GLY A 85 -10.72 24.75 5.99
C GLY A 85 -9.75 23.66 6.42
N PHE A 86 -10.19 22.42 6.65
CA PHE A 86 -9.35 21.32 7.16
C PHE A 86 -8.13 21.02 6.27
N ASN A 87 -8.25 21.26 4.97
CA ASN A 87 -7.19 21.04 3.99
C ASN A 87 -6.66 22.37 3.40
N GLU A 88 -7.05 23.52 3.95
CA GLU A 88 -6.52 24.82 3.54
C GLU A 88 -5.05 24.90 3.97
N GLY A 89 -4.14 25.11 3.02
CA GLY A 89 -2.71 25.18 3.31
C GLY A 89 -2.04 23.86 3.66
N HIS A 90 -2.67 22.69 3.46
CA HIS A 90 -2.03 21.38 3.70
C HIS A 90 -0.77 21.13 2.84
N ARG A 91 -0.50 22.02 1.86
CA ARG A 91 0.70 22.04 1.01
C ARG A 91 1.60 23.26 1.25
N SER A 92 1.26 24.16 2.18
CA SER A 92 1.80 25.53 2.25
C SER A 92 2.76 25.81 3.40
N GLY A 93 3.34 24.79 4.04
CA GLY A 93 4.36 24.99 5.08
C GLY A 93 5.67 25.58 4.54
N ALA A 94 5.99 25.36 3.25
CA ALA A 94 7.25 25.80 2.65
C ALA A 94 7.27 27.30 2.29
N ASN A 95 6.12 27.92 2.02
CA ASN A 95 6.06 29.29 1.50
C ASN A 95 5.98 30.38 2.58
N LEU A 96 5.72 30.03 3.84
CA LEU A 96 5.60 30.96 4.97
C LEU A 96 6.87 31.05 5.83
N PHE A 97 7.89 30.24 5.54
CA PHE A 97 9.15 30.30 6.26
C PHE A 97 9.85 31.64 5.93
N CYS A 98 10.04 32.49 6.93
CA CYS A 98 10.69 33.80 6.82
C CYS A 98 11.68 33.95 7.99
N ALA A 99 12.76 33.16 7.95
CA ALA A 99 13.83 33.21 8.93
C ALA A 99 15.15 32.79 8.28
N LYS A 100 16.22 33.50 8.62
CA LYS A 100 17.59 33.08 8.27
C LYS A 100 18.11 32.19 9.40
N VAL A 101 18.11 30.88 9.17
CA VAL A 101 18.54 29.88 10.16
C VAL A 101 19.59 28.96 9.55
N ASN A 102 20.63 28.66 10.31
CA ASN A 102 21.59 27.62 9.97
C ASN A 102 21.32 26.41 10.85
N ILE A 103 20.94 25.28 10.26
CA ILE A 103 20.52 24.08 11.00
C ILE A 103 21.26 22.85 10.50
N GLU A 104 21.62 21.98 11.43
CA GLU A 104 22.16 20.65 11.14
C GLU A 104 21.10 19.60 11.51
N VAL A 105 20.66 18.80 10.54
CA VAL A 105 19.61 17.80 10.75
C VAL A 105 19.97 16.47 10.10
N GLN A 106 19.45 15.36 10.62
CA GLN A 106 19.71 14.04 10.03
C GLN A 106 19.01 13.86 8.68
N TRP A 107 17.79 14.39 8.55
CA TRP A 107 17.00 14.33 7.33
C TRP A 107 16.29 15.67 7.07
N ALA A 108 16.28 16.11 5.82
CA ALA A 108 15.55 17.28 5.35
C ALA A 108 14.86 16.99 4.03
N SER A 109 13.68 17.58 3.81
CA SER A 109 12.98 17.52 2.52
C SER A 109 13.47 18.64 1.59
N GLU A 110 13.46 18.41 0.28
CA GLU A 110 13.89 19.40 -0.71
C GLU A 110 13.10 20.72 -0.59
N LEU A 111 11.79 20.63 -0.32
CA LEU A 111 10.94 21.81 -0.08
C LEU A 111 11.35 22.59 1.18
N ALA A 112 11.83 21.92 2.22
CA ALA A 112 12.32 22.58 3.44
C ALA A 112 13.67 23.24 3.19
N ILE A 113 14.59 22.58 2.49
CA ILE A 113 15.89 23.15 2.11
C ILE A 113 15.68 24.40 1.26
N ALA A 114 14.86 24.32 0.20
CA ALA A 114 14.53 25.44 -0.68
C ALA A 114 13.90 26.61 0.08
N ALA A 115 13.06 26.35 1.09
CA ALA A 115 12.47 27.39 1.93
C ALA A 115 13.51 28.11 2.81
N VAL A 116 14.48 27.37 3.37
CA VAL A 116 15.54 27.93 4.22
C VAL A 116 16.57 28.72 3.40
N GLU A 117 17.02 28.16 2.27
CA GLU A 117 18.00 28.78 1.38
C GLU A 117 17.46 30.05 0.71
N LYS A 118 16.16 30.08 0.37
CA LYS A 118 15.50 31.28 -0.16
C LYS A 118 15.61 32.49 0.78
N ASN A 119 15.71 32.27 2.08
CA ASN A 119 15.90 33.32 3.09
C ASN A 119 17.38 33.55 3.47
N GLY A 120 18.31 32.87 2.81
CA GLY A 120 19.75 32.96 3.06
C GLY A 120 20.23 32.19 4.30
N GLY A 121 19.47 31.20 4.77
CA GLY A 121 19.92 30.22 5.76
C GLY A 121 20.66 29.04 5.11
N VAL A 122 21.23 28.16 5.92
CA VAL A 122 22.01 26.99 5.48
C VAL A 122 21.52 25.72 6.17
N VAL A 123 21.26 24.65 5.42
CA VAL A 123 20.90 23.34 5.98
C VAL A 123 22.05 22.36 5.73
N THR A 124 22.66 21.85 6.79
CA THR A 124 23.66 20.78 6.72
C THR A 124 23.04 19.47 7.19
N THR A 125 23.46 18.35 6.58
CA THR A 125 23.02 17.03 7.01
C THR A 125 24.16 16.27 7.67
N GLY A 126 23.91 15.75 8.86
CA GLY A 126 24.88 15.02 9.68
C GLY A 126 24.28 13.72 10.21
N PHE A 127 25.04 12.64 10.17
CA PHE A 127 24.63 11.35 10.72
C PHE A 127 25.15 11.21 12.16
N TYR A 128 24.25 10.94 13.11
CA TYR A 128 24.61 10.69 14.50
C TYR A 128 24.19 9.27 14.90
N ASP A 129 25.10 8.53 15.54
CA ASP A 129 24.82 7.19 16.05
C ASP A 129 23.82 7.24 17.23
N PRO A 130 23.04 6.17 17.50
CA PRO A 130 22.07 6.14 18.61
C PRO A 130 22.65 6.33 20.02
N ARG A 131 23.97 6.25 20.19
CA ARG A 131 24.68 6.57 21.45
C ARG A 131 25.08 8.05 21.57
N SER A 132 25.01 8.78 20.46
CA SER A 132 25.43 10.19 20.32
C SER A 132 24.25 11.14 20.05
N LEU A 133 23.03 10.60 19.94
CA LEU A 133 21.73 11.30 19.92
C LEU A 133 21.25 11.54 21.35
#